data_AF-A0A3D3G621-F1
#
_entry.id   AF-A0A3D3G621-F1
#
_cell.length_a   1.000
_cell.length_b   1.000
_cell.length_c   1.000
_cell.angle_alpha   90.00
_cell.angle_beta   90.00
_cell.angle_gamma   90.00
#
_symmetry.space_group_name_H-M   'P 1'
#
loop_
_entity.id
_entity.type
_entity.pdbx_description
1 polymer ?
#
loop_
_entity_poly.entity_id
_entity_poly.type
_entity_poly.pdbx_seq_one_letter_code
_entity_poly.pdbx_strand_id
1 'polypeptide(L)'
;MTPLEIILTSNRILPRLQHMGRGISNGVKGLTLVEILVVFAIFGLLLGSSVVGLTVLRGGADLEAEARGLSRVLELARNRTIASEGAARYGVYVDTSVAPHRYVLFQGDDYLSRVSEEVYQLRDTIEFGAVSFGGGQEVVFNRIQGTTGNPGSAILRGKADPANARTVYVGSSGAVEIDSGAAPNDDDRVKDSRHVHIDYTRNPPIDTATEELILDFGTATEVIAISDYLAGGQIVWEGTIEVDGEEQKLKIHTHVLNSGFDSQFSVHRNRRLNTKPLSITLSGDITGKLIEYAADGEIISGGESIYVSAVIPQ
;
A
#
# COMPACT_ATOMS: atom_id res chain seq x y z
N MET A 1 -72.36 -42.62 86.07
CA MET A 1 -73.72 -43.01 86.51
C MET A 1 -74.69 -41.98 85.98
N THR A 2 -75.85 -42.45 85.47
CA THR A 2 -77.04 -41.74 84.91
C THR A 2 -76.93 -41.26 83.43
N PRO A 3 -78.04 -41.29 82.64
CA PRO A 3 -78.25 -42.35 81.63
C PRO A 3 -78.74 -41.86 80.24
N LEU A 4 -78.83 -42.87 79.36
CA LEU A 4 -79.65 -43.14 78.16
C LEU A 4 -80.69 -42.16 77.56
N GLU A 5 -80.92 -42.46 76.26
CA GLU A 5 -82.05 -42.20 75.33
C GLU A 5 -81.98 -40.95 74.45
N ILE A 6 -81.61 -41.11 73.16
CA ILE A 6 -82.42 -41.46 71.96
C ILE A 6 -83.33 -40.29 71.53
N ILE A 7 -83.30 -39.91 70.24
CA ILE A 7 -84.47 -39.86 69.32
C ILE A 7 -84.07 -39.21 67.97
N LEU A 8 -84.08 -40.09 66.95
CA LEU A 8 -84.61 -39.98 65.58
C LEU A 8 -84.12 -38.94 64.54
N THR A 9 -83.51 -39.51 63.49
CA THR A 9 -83.85 -39.43 62.05
C THR A 9 -84.08 -38.07 61.38
N SER A 10 -83.32 -37.80 60.31
CA SER A 10 -83.79 -37.96 58.92
C SER A 10 -83.16 -36.93 57.97
N ASN A 11 -82.18 -37.42 57.23
CA ASN A 11 -81.92 -37.23 55.80
C ASN A 11 -82.50 -36.03 55.02
N ARG A 12 -81.55 -35.35 54.36
CA ARG A 12 -81.55 -34.83 52.96
C ARG A 12 -81.90 -33.37 52.66
N ILE A 13 -80.79 -32.62 52.52
CA ILE A 13 -80.28 -31.90 51.32
C ILE A 13 -81.17 -30.79 50.69
N LEU A 14 -80.58 -29.59 50.70
CA LEU A 14 -81.01 -28.30 50.17
C LEU A 14 -80.97 -28.22 48.62
N PRO A 15 -81.78 -27.35 47.98
CA PRO A 15 -81.69 -27.09 46.55
C PRO A 15 -80.56 -26.10 46.20
N ARG A 16 -79.93 -26.40 45.07
CA ARG A 16 -78.78 -25.72 44.45
C ARG A 16 -79.30 -24.77 43.36
N LEU A 17 -78.94 -23.48 43.41
CA LEU A 17 -79.17 -22.50 42.34
C LEU A 17 -77.83 -22.00 41.78
N GLN A 18 -77.82 -21.91 40.46
CA GLN A 18 -76.68 -21.91 39.55
C GLN A 18 -75.94 -20.55 39.50
N HIS A 19 -74.62 -20.57 39.68
CA HIS A 19 -73.71 -19.61 39.05
C HIS A 19 -73.00 -20.32 37.90
N MET A 20 -73.43 -20.03 36.67
CA MET A 20 -72.83 -20.54 35.45
C MET A 20 -71.60 -19.68 35.11
N GLY A 21 -70.45 -20.05 35.67
CA GLY A 21 -69.15 -19.54 35.27
C GLY A 21 -68.84 -19.96 33.84
N ARG A 22 -68.66 -18.97 32.96
CA ARG A 22 -68.19 -19.12 31.59
C ARG A 22 -66.75 -19.65 31.61
N GLY A 23 -66.57 -20.95 31.44
CA GLY A 23 -65.26 -21.56 31.21
C GLY A 23 -64.75 -21.18 29.82
N ILE A 24 -63.71 -20.36 29.74
CA ILE A 24 -62.89 -20.23 28.53
C ILE A 24 -62.01 -21.48 28.48
N SER A 25 -62.31 -22.42 27.59
CA SER A 25 -61.39 -23.52 27.29
C SER A 25 -60.24 -22.99 26.43
N ASN A 26 -59.10 -22.74 27.05
CA ASN A 26 -57.84 -22.55 26.33
C ASN A 26 -57.39 -23.91 25.78
N GLY A 27 -57.82 -24.24 24.57
CA GLY A 27 -57.26 -25.36 23.83
C GLY A 27 -55.80 -25.09 23.51
N VAL A 28 -54.88 -25.66 24.28
CA VAL A 28 -53.45 -25.64 23.96
C VAL A 28 -53.28 -26.51 22.71
N LYS A 29 -53.10 -25.87 21.55
CA LYS A 29 -52.75 -26.57 20.31
C LYS A 29 -51.32 -27.08 20.46
N GLY A 30 -51.13 -28.39 20.35
CA GLY A 30 -49.80 -29.01 20.34
C GLY A 30 -49.03 -28.62 19.07
N LEU A 31 -47.71 -28.65 19.18
CA LEU A 31 -46.80 -28.35 18.07
C LEU A 31 -46.95 -29.41 16.97
N THR A 32 -47.13 -28.96 15.72
CA THR A 32 -47.26 -29.84 14.57
C THR A 32 -45.89 -30.37 14.12
N LEU A 33 -45.88 -31.53 13.46
CA LEU A 33 -44.65 -32.10 12.88
C LEU A 33 -43.97 -31.12 11.89
N VAL A 34 -44.78 -30.36 11.15
CA VAL A 34 -44.30 -29.35 10.21
C VAL A 34 -43.60 -28.21 10.93
N GLU A 35 -44.15 -27.71 12.05
CA GLU A 35 -43.50 -26.67 12.85
C GLU A 35 -42.15 -27.14 13.43
N ILE A 36 -42.04 -28.39 13.87
CA ILE A 36 -40.77 -28.96 14.34
C ILE A 36 -39.74 -28.96 13.20
N LEU A 37 -40.13 -29.35 12.00
CA LEU A 37 -39.24 -29.42 10.83
C LEU A 37 -38.78 -28.02 10.40
N VAL A 38 -39.68 -27.03 10.43
CA VAL A 38 -39.34 -25.62 10.15
C VAL A 38 -38.36 -25.07 11.19
N VAL A 39 -38.56 -25.37 12.48
CA VAL A 39 -37.63 -24.96 13.55
C VAL A 39 -36.24 -25.56 13.31
N PHE A 40 -36.12 -26.85 13.00
CA PHE A 40 -34.83 -27.48 12.70
C PHE A 40 -34.17 -26.90 11.44
N ALA A 41 -34.95 -26.55 10.41
CA ALA A 41 -34.42 -25.89 9.22
C ALA A 41 -33.84 -24.50 9.54
N ILE A 42 -34.55 -23.71 10.35
CA ILE A 42 -34.07 -22.41 10.83
C ILE A 42 -32.81 -22.59 11.69
N PHE A 43 -32.80 -23.55 12.62
CA PHE A 43 -31.62 -23.86 13.45
C PHE A 43 -30.40 -24.26 12.60
N GLY A 44 -30.59 -25.11 11.59
CA GLY A 44 -29.51 -25.49 10.68
C GLY A 44 -28.92 -24.29 9.94
N LEU A 45 -29.77 -23.36 9.49
CA LEU A 45 -29.35 -22.13 8.80
C LEU A 45 -28.59 -21.18 9.76
N LEU A 46 -29.05 -21.04 11.00
CA LEU A 46 -28.38 -20.23 12.02
C LEU A 46 -27.03 -20.82 12.44
N LEU A 47 -26.93 -22.14 12.61
CA LEU A 47 -25.67 -22.80 12.94
C LEU A 47 -24.66 -22.72 11.80
N GLY A 48 -25.10 -22.93 10.54
CA GLY A 48 -24.24 -22.82 9.37
C GLY A 48 -23.65 -21.42 9.19
N SER A 49 -24.47 -20.39 9.33
CA SER A 49 -24.01 -18.98 9.23
C SER A 49 -23.06 -18.57 10.36
N SER A 50 -23.26 -19.10 11.57
CA SER A 50 -22.40 -18.82 12.73
C SER A 50 -20.97 -19.34 12.56
N VAL A 51 -20.78 -20.50 11.89
CA VAL A 51 -19.45 -21.09 11.67
C VAL A 51 -18.62 -20.24 10.72
N VAL A 52 -19.22 -19.72 9.63
CA VAL A 52 -18.53 -18.88 8.64
C VAL A 52 -18.06 -17.56 9.25
N GLY A 53 -18.89 -16.91 10.08
CA GLY A 53 -18.50 -15.68 10.76
C GLY A 53 -17.30 -15.88 11.71
N LEU A 54 -17.26 -17.01 12.42
CA LEU A 54 -16.21 -17.30 13.39
C LEU A 54 -14.87 -17.65 12.74
N THR A 55 -14.86 -18.31 11.57
CA THR A 55 -13.61 -18.64 10.86
C THR A 55 -12.92 -17.40 10.29
N VAL A 56 -13.69 -16.46 9.74
CA VAL A 56 -13.16 -15.19 9.20
C VAL A 56 -12.56 -14.32 10.33
N LEU A 57 -13.27 -14.18 11.45
CA LEU A 57 -12.77 -13.40 12.60
C LEU A 57 -11.51 -14.01 13.22
N ARG A 58 -11.45 -15.34 13.36
CA ARG A 58 -10.26 -16.04 13.87
C ARG A 58 -9.06 -15.89 12.92
N GLY A 59 -9.28 -16.01 11.61
CA GLY A 59 -8.23 -15.85 10.61
C GLY A 59 -7.58 -14.46 10.64
N GLY A 60 -8.39 -13.39 10.77
CA GLY A 60 -7.87 -12.03 10.91
C GLY A 60 -7.07 -11.82 12.20
N ALA A 61 -7.53 -12.37 13.33
CA ALA A 61 -6.84 -12.24 14.61
C ALA A 61 -5.51 -13.01 14.64
N ASP A 62 -5.47 -14.21 14.07
CA ASP A 62 -4.25 -15.02 13.96
C ASP A 62 -3.24 -14.35 13.03
N LEU A 63 -3.68 -13.84 11.87
CA LEU A 63 -2.82 -13.15 10.90
C LEU A 63 -2.14 -11.93 11.52
N GLU A 64 -2.92 -11.14 12.22
CA GLU A 64 -2.47 -9.97 12.95
C GLU A 64 -1.49 -10.35 14.09
N ALA A 65 -1.72 -11.47 14.78
CA ALA A 65 -0.82 -11.96 15.81
C ALA A 65 0.54 -12.41 15.23
N GLU A 66 0.55 -13.09 14.09
CA GLU A 66 1.78 -13.50 13.40
C GLU A 66 2.55 -12.30 12.85
N ALA A 67 1.87 -11.31 12.26
CA ALA A 67 2.51 -10.08 11.76
C ALA A 67 3.20 -9.31 12.89
N ARG A 68 2.54 -9.17 14.05
CA ARG A 68 3.17 -8.61 15.26
C ARG A 68 4.29 -9.49 15.82
N GLY A 69 4.20 -10.81 15.66
CA GLY A 69 5.27 -11.74 16.02
C GLY A 69 6.54 -11.45 15.24
N LEU A 70 6.44 -11.40 13.91
CA LEU A 70 7.56 -11.07 13.03
C LEU A 70 8.12 -9.67 13.32
N SER A 71 7.25 -8.67 13.43
CA SER A 71 7.64 -7.28 13.76
C SER A 71 8.46 -7.22 15.05
N ARG A 72 8.02 -7.89 16.13
CA ARG A 72 8.77 -7.96 17.39
C ARG A 72 10.13 -8.65 17.26
N VAL A 73 10.23 -9.71 16.45
CA VAL A 73 11.51 -10.41 16.25
C VAL A 73 12.49 -9.58 15.41
N LEU A 74 12.00 -8.81 14.44
CA LEU A 74 12.79 -7.81 13.72
C LEU A 74 13.29 -6.69 14.65
N GLU A 75 12.41 -6.15 15.51
CA GLU A 75 12.80 -5.18 16.52
C GLU A 75 13.82 -5.75 17.51
N LEU A 76 13.66 -7.02 17.91
CA LEU A 76 14.60 -7.71 18.78
C LEU A 76 15.98 -7.84 18.11
N ALA A 77 16.04 -8.28 16.86
CA ALA A 77 17.29 -8.34 16.09
C ALA A 77 17.98 -6.98 16.05
N ARG A 78 17.22 -5.92 15.74
CA ARG A 78 17.73 -4.54 15.74
C ARG A 78 18.27 -4.14 17.11
N ASN A 79 17.52 -4.40 18.18
CA ASN A 79 17.90 -4.04 19.55
C ASN A 79 19.17 -4.78 20.00
N ARG A 80 19.29 -6.09 19.73
CA ARG A 80 20.51 -6.86 20.03
C ARG A 80 21.74 -6.34 19.27
N THR A 81 21.54 -5.94 18.02
CA THR A 81 22.59 -5.33 17.18
C THR A 81 23.04 -3.96 17.72
N ILE A 82 22.10 -3.09 18.11
CA ILE A 82 22.42 -1.76 18.69
C ILE A 82 23.12 -1.92 20.03
N ALA A 83 22.61 -2.82 20.88
CA ALA A 83 23.24 -3.18 22.15
C ALA A 83 24.62 -3.83 21.97
N SER A 84 24.98 -4.19 20.73
CA SER A 84 26.23 -4.86 20.41
C SER A 84 26.40 -6.15 21.22
N GLU A 85 25.29 -6.87 21.44
CA GLU A 85 25.28 -8.14 22.16
C GLU A 85 26.22 -9.14 21.45
N GLY A 86 27.10 -9.78 22.22
CA GLY A 86 28.12 -10.67 21.65
C GLY A 86 29.10 -10.02 20.66
N ALA A 87 29.18 -8.68 20.62
CA ALA A 87 29.93 -7.91 19.62
C ALA A 87 29.55 -8.24 18.17
N ALA A 88 28.29 -8.61 17.92
CA ALA A 88 27.84 -9.12 16.63
C ALA A 88 26.71 -8.29 16.01
N ARG A 89 26.38 -8.61 14.76
CA ARG A 89 25.15 -8.21 14.08
C ARG A 89 24.10 -9.30 14.23
N TYR A 90 22.84 -8.90 14.19
CA TYR A 90 21.70 -9.79 14.18
C TYR A 90 20.81 -9.46 13.00
N GLY A 91 20.14 -10.49 12.49
CA GLY A 91 19.22 -10.39 11.39
C GLY A 91 18.06 -11.36 11.52
N VAL A 92 17.10 -11.23 10.61
CA VAL A 92 15.99 -12.17 10.49
C VAL A 92 15.96 -12.70 9.06
N TYR A 93 15.93 -14.03 8.93
CA TYR A 93 15.74 -14.73 7.67
C TYR A 93 14.33 -15.31 7.60
N VAL A 94 13.66 -15.14 6.47
CA VAL A 94 12.33 -15.69 6.22
C VAL A 94 12.47 -16.97 5.38
N ASP A 95 12.03 -18.10 5.92
CA ASP A 95 12.10 -19.41 5.27
C ASP A 95 10.72 -19.81 4.76
N THR A 96 10.54 -19.71 3.44
CA THR A 96 9.33 -20.12 2.72
C THR A 96 9.44 -21.53 2.12
N SER A 97 10.55 -22.24 2.35
CA SER A 97 10.78 -23.56 1.77
C SER A 97 10.21 -24.72 2.59
N VAL A 98 9.74 -24.43 3.81
CA VAL A 98 9.22 -25.39 4.78
C VAL A 98 7.74 -25.14 5.09
N ALA A 99 7.03 -26.19 5.49
CA ALA A 99 5.63 -26.11 5.95
C ALA A 99 5.51 -26.65 7.39
N PRO A 100 5.01 -25.86 8.36
CA PRO A 100 4.61 -24.46 8.22
C PRO A 100 5.81 -23.54 7.95
N HIS A 101 5.55 -22.43 7.24
CA HIS A 101 6.55 -21.39 6.99
C HIS A 101 7.09 -20.85 8.32
N ARG A 102 8.32 -20.35 8.32
CA ARG A 102 8.99 -19.88 9.54
C ARG A 102 9.89 -18.68 9.27
N TYR A 103 10.29 -18.01 10.32
CA TYR A 103 11.33 -16.99 10.29
C TYR A 103 12.34 -17.26 11.40
N VAL A 104 13.59 -16.88 11.17
CA VAL A 104 14.73 -17.25 11.99
C VAL A 104 15.47 -16.00 12.38
N LEU A 105 15.52 -15.71 13.68
CA LEU A 105 16.43 -14.72 14.25
C LEU A 105 17.81 -15.34 14.29
N PHE A 106 18.81 -14.66 13.74
CA PHE A 106 20.17 -15.18 13.71
C PHE A 106 21.20 -14.14 14.14
N GLN A 107 22.32 -14.63 14.65
CA GLN A 107 23.53 -13.84 14.92
C GLN A 107 24.52 -14.09 13.78
N GLY A 108 24.99 -13.04 13.11
CA GLY A 108 25.91 -13.15 11.98
C GLY A 108 25.84 -11.97 11.03
N ASP A 109 26.73 -11.97 10.05
CA ASP A 109 26.77 -10.98 8.99
C ASP A 109 25.74 -11.27 7.87
N ASP A 110 25.37 -12.55 7.73
CA ASP A 110 24.33 -13.08 6.87
C ASP A 110 23.80 -14.41 7.45
N TYR A 111 22.67 -14.90 6.94
CA TYR A 111 22.05 -16.12 7.44
C TYR A 111 22.87 -17.39 7.12
N LEU A 112 23.55 -17.44 5.98
CA LEU A 112 24.31 -18.63 5.56
C LEU A 112 25.54 -18.85 6.45
N SER A 113 26.19 -17.77 6.90
CA SER A 113 27.36 -17.77 7.77
C SER A 113 27.04 -17.57 9.25
N ARG A 114 25.76 -17.67 9.63
CA ARG A 114 25.30 -17.41 11.01
C ARG A 114 25.98 -18.29 12.07
N VAL A 115 26.13 -17.71 13.25
CA VAL A 115 26.76 -18.33 14.42
C VAL A 115 25.73 -19.02 15.32
N SER A 116 24.55 -18.42 15.47
CA SER A 116 23.45 -18.97 16.26
C SER A 116 22.11 -18.58 15.66
N GLU A 117 21.06 -19.34 16.00
CA GLU A 117 19.71 -19.13 15.50
C GLU A 117 18.63 -19.39 16.56
N GLU A 118 17.52 -18.67 16.44
CA GLU A 118 16.26 -18.91 17.13
C GLU A 118 15.14 -18.98 16.09
N VAL A 119 14.40 -20.09 16.08
CA VAL A 119 13.41 -20.39 15.04
C VAL A 119 11.99 -20.11 15.53
N TYR A 120 11.23 -19.36 14.73
CA TYR A 120 9.84 -19.00 14.99
C TYR A 120 8.94 -19.52 13.87
N GLN A 121 8.07 -20.48 14.19
CA GLN A 121 7.13 -21.06 13.22
C GLN A 121 5.84 -20.24 13.15
N LEU A 122 5.32 -20.03 11.94
CA LEU A 122 3.98 -19.51 11.74
C LEU A 122 2.94 -20.58 12.06
N ARG A 123 1.73 -20.14 12.40
CA ARG A 123 0.55 -21.03 12.37
C ARG A 123 0.38 -21.65 10.99
N ASP A 124 -0.06 -22.90 10.96
CA ASP A 124 -0.28 -23.64 9.71
C ASP A 124 -1.39 -23.04 8.82
N THR A 125 -2.24 -22.16 9.35
CA THR A 125 -3.25 -21.42 8.59
C THR A 125 -2.71 -20.20 7.83
N ILE A 126 -1.45 -19.81 8.10
CA ILE A 126 -0.81 -18.60 7.57
C ILE A 126 0.45 -18.99 6.80
N GLU A 127 0.75 -18.23 5.75
CA GLU A 127 1.96 -18.37 4.96
C GLU A 127 2.56 -17.00 4.64
N PHE A 128 3.82 -17.02 4.23
CA PHE A 128 4.44 -15.87 3.57
C PHE A 128 4.03 -15.84 2.09
N GLY A 129 3.59 -14.67 1.62
CA GLY A 129 3.42 -14.35 0.21
C GLY A 129 4.74 -13.86 -0.39
N ALA A 130 4.74 -12.64 -0.95
CA ALA A 130 5.97 -12.01 -1.42
C ALA A 130 6.86 -11.60 -0.24
N VAL A 131 8.15 -11.86 -0.37
CA VAL A 131 9.19 -11.42 0.57
C VAL A 131 10.32 -10.83 -0.24
N SER A 132 10.74 -9.63 0.10
CA SER A 132 11.89 -8.97 -0.51
C SER A 132 12.50 -8.01 0.49
N PHE A 133 13.71 -8.32 0.96
CA PHE A 133 14.56 -7.45 1.75
C PHE A 133 15.83 -7.22 0.95
N GLY A 134 15.94 -6.05 0.29
CA GLY A 134 17.02 -5.80 -0.68
C GLY A 134 17.08 -6.81 -1.84
N GLY A 135 15.95 -7.45 -2.19
CA GLY A 135 15.88 -8.52 -3.20
C GLY A 135 16.09 -9.95 -2.66
N GLY A 136 16.41 -10.10 -1.37
CA GLY A 136 16.58 -11.38 -0.70
C GLY A 136 15.47 -11.71 0.30
N GLN A 137 15.73 -12.73 1.13
CA GLN A 137 14.82 -13.20 2.19
C GLN A 137 15.32 -12.85 3.60
N GLU A 138 16.38 -12.06 3.72
CA GLU A 138 16.97 -11.67 5.00
C GLU A 138 17.15 -10.17 5.12
N VAL A 139 17.05 -9.71 6.36
CA VAL A 139 17.40 -8.36 6.77
C VAL A 139 18.41 -8.45 7.91
N VAL A 140 19.52 -7.73 7.78
CA VAL A 140 20.60 -7.68 8.78
C VAL A 140 20.79 -6.24 9.22
N PHE A 141 20.82 -6.01 10.53
CA PHE A 141 20.97 -4.68 11.09
C PHE A 141 22.44 -4.32 11.32
N ASN A 142 22.76 -3.04 11.15
CA ASN A 142 24.09 -2.49 11.38
C ASN A 142 24.26 -2.05 12.83
N ARG A 143 25.46 -2.28 13.38
CA ARG A 143 25.80 -1.87 14.76
C ARG A 143 25.69 -0.36 14.93
N ILE A 144 25.53 0.05 16.19
CA ILE A 144 25.44 1.45 16.64
C ILE A 144 24.11 2.12 16.25
N GLN A 145 23.77 2.13 14.97
CA GLN A 145 22.62 2.88 14.45
C GLN A 145 21.37 2.01 14.24
N GLY A 146 21.53 0.70 14.10
CA GLY A 146 20.43 -0.22 13.82
C GLY A 146 19.79 0.01 12.45
N THR A 147 20.50 0.62 11.51
CA THR A 147 20.09 0.74 10.10
C THR A 147 20.23 -0.59 9.37
N THR A 148 19.67 -0.71 8.17
CA THR A 148 19.87 -1.90 7.32
C THR A 148 20.23 -1.48 5.90
N GLY A 149 21.11 -2.26 5.26
CA GLY A 149 21.40 -2.14 3.82
C GLY A 149 20.36 -2.84 2.95
N ASN A 150 19.50 -3.68 3.55
CA ASN A 150 18.52 -4.51 2.87
C ASN A 150 17.10 -4.14 3.33
N PRO A 151 16.62 -2.90 3.11
CA PRO A 151 15.24 -2.54 3.43
C PRO A 151 14.26 -3.32 2.55
N GLY A 152 13.02 -3.44 2.99
CA GLY A 152 11.99 -4.13 2.23
C GLY A 152 10.83 -4.63 3.09
N SER A 153 10.21 -5.72 2.68
CA SER A 153 8.99 -6.21 3.31
C SER A 153 8.78 -7.71 3.21
N ALA A 154 8.01 -8.25 4.15
CA ALA A 154 7.44 -9.59 4.08
C ALA A 154 5.91 -9.51 4.20
N ILE A 155 5.21 -10.13 3.25
CA ILE A 155 3.74 -10.24 3.27
C ILE A 155 3.34 -11.54 3.97
N LEU A 156 2.53 -11.44 5.02
CA LEU A 156 1.84 -12.57 5.62
C LEU A 156 0.40 -12.62 5.10
N ARG A 157 -0.13 -13.81 4.82
CA ARG A 157 -1.50 -13.98 4.35
C ARG A 157 -2.12 -15.30 4.82
N GLY A 158 -3.45 -15.35 4.87
CA GLY A 158 -4.16 -16.60 5.14
C GLY A 158 -4.07 -17.56 3.95
N LYS A 159 -3.84 -18.85 4.20
CA LYS A 159 -3.85 -19.87 3.12
C LYS A 159 -5.23 -20.02 2.47
N ALA A 160 -6.30 -19.87 3.27
CA ALA A 160 -7.68 -20.00 2.82
C ALA A 160 -8.20 -18.75 2.10
N ASP A 161 -7.63 -17.57 2.39
CA ASP A 161 -7.98 -16.30 1.77
C ASP A 161 -6.70 -15.44 1.63
N PRO A 162 -5.99 -15.57 0.49
CA PRO A 162 -4.77 -14.81 0.22
C PRO A 162 -4.98 -13.30 0.12
N ALA A 163 -6.22 -12.82 -0.06
CA ALA A 163 -6.53 -11.38 -0.09
C ALA A 163 -6.52 -10.77 1.32
N ASN A 164 -6.76 -11.57 2.35
CA ASN A 164 -6.53 -11.18 3.73
C ASN A 164 -5.04 -11.26 4.06
N ALA A 165 -4.36 -10.12 3.93
CA ALA A 165 -2.92 -10.00 4.11
C ALA A 165 -2.54 -8.90 5.09
N ARG A 166 -1.33 -9.04 5.64
CA ARG A 166 -0.62 -8.03 6.43
C ARG A 166 0.79 -7.91 5.88
N THR A 167 1.31 -6.70 5.83
CA THR A 167 2.68 -6.47 5.35
C THR A 167 3.55 -5.91 6.47
N VAL A 168 4.66 -6.58 6.75
CA VAL A 168 5.66 -6.09 7.70
C VAL A 168 6.80 -5.47 6.90
N TYR A 169 7.03 -4.17 7.12
CA TYR A 169 8.02 -3.36 6.43
C TYR A 169 9.23 -3.11 7.33
N VAL A 170 10.41 -3.05 6.72
CA VAL A 170 11.65 -2.59 7.35
C VAL A 170 12.26 -1.49 6.48
N GLY A 171 12.30 -0.27 7.01
CA GLY A 171 12.92 0.87 6.34
C GLY A 171 14.45 0.85 6.44
N SER A 172 15.13 1.69 5.65
CA SER A 172 16.60 1.82 5.69
C SER A 172 17.14 2.29 7.05
N SER A 173 16.34 3.06 7.80
CA SER A 173 16.60 3.44 9.19
C SER A 173 16.54 2.25 10.18
N GLY A 174 16.07 1.09 9.72
CA GLY A 174 15.74 -0.08 10.52
C GLY A 174 14.42 0.04 11.29
N ALA A 175 13.62 1.08 11.02
CA ALA A 175 12.25 1.16 11.54
C ALA A 175 11.42 -0.01 10.99
N VAL A 176 10.61 -0.62 11.87
CA VAL A 176 9.74 -1.76 11.55
C VAL A 176 8.30 -1.31 11.67
N GLU A 177 7.49 -1.53 10.63
CA GLU A 177 6.10 -1.08 10.57
C GLU A 177 5.19 -2.17 10.01
N ILE A 178 3.91 -2.14 10.37
CA ILE A 178 2.88 -3.06 9.86
C ILE A 178 1.88 -2.25 9.04
N ASP A 179 1.62 -2.71 7.80
CA ASP A 179 0.69 -2.18 6.79
C ASP A 179 0.93 -0.74 6.30
N SER A 180 1.65 0.09 7.06
CA SER A 180 1.80 1.53 6.80
C SER A 180 3.16 1.92 6.20
N GLY A 181 4.05 0.94 5.98
CA GLY A 181 5.43 1.18 5.58
C GLY A 181 5.68 1.24 4.07
N ALA A 182 4.77 1.84 3.30
CA ALA A 182 5.09 2.16 1.90
C ALA A 182 6.28 3.14 1.88
N ALA A 183 7.29 2.84 1.04
CA ALA A 183 8.32 3.84 0.76
C ALA A 183 7.62 5.12 0.26
N PRO A 184 8.07 6.32 0.68
CA PRO A 184 7.50 7.55 0.16
C PRO A 184 7.59 7.51 -1.37
N ASN A 185 6.42 7.56 -2.01
CA ASN A 185 6.26 7.59 -3.46
C ASN A 185 5.59 8.91 -3.83
N ASP A 186 5.99 9.49 -4.96
CA ASP A 186 5.43 10.73 -5.48
C ASP A 186 4.52 10.54 -6.70
N ASP A 187 4.17 9.30 -7.06
CA ASP A 187 3.27 9.00 -8.18
C ASP A 187 1.92 9.74 -8.09
N ASP A 188 1.35 9.93 -6.88
CA ASP A 188 0.09 10.65 -6.69
C ASP A 188 0.27 12.19 -6.56
N ARG A 189 1.50 12.70 -6.62
CA ARG A 189 1.77 14.15 -6.49
C ARG A 189 1.52 14.85 -7.83
N VAL A 190 0.74 15.93 -7.79
CA VAL A 190 0.55 16.80 -8.96
C VAL A 190 1.84 17.62 -9.21
N LYS A 191 2.71 17.08 -10.08
CA LYS A 191 3.99 17.69 -10.45
C LYS A 191 3.79 19.00 -11.22
N ASP A 192 4.63 20.00 -10.93
CA ASP A 192 4.56 21.34 -11.54
C ASP A 192 5.33 21.37 -12.87
N SER A 193 4.63 21.42 -14.00
CA SER A 193 5.25 21.45 -15.33
C SER A 193 5.90 22.77 -15.74
N ARG A 194 5.91 23.79 -14.87
CA ARG A 194 6.54 25.09 -15.17
C ARG A 194 8.06 25.08 -15.06
N HIS A 195 8.62 24.09 -14.37
CA HIS A 195 10.06 23.83 -14.27
C HIS A 195 10.25 22.32 -14.35
N VAL A 196 10.85 21.85 -15.45
CA VAL A 196 11.05 20.42 -15.70
C VAL A 196 12.52 20.15 -15.95
N HIS A 197 13.06 19.06 -15.41
CA HIS A 197 14.38 18.56 -15.73
C HIS A 197 14.27 17.35 -16.65
N ILE A 198 15.15 17.26 -17.64
CA ILE A 198 15.19 16.15 -18.58
C ILE A 198 16.61 15.60 -18.59
N ASP A 199 16.76 14.37 -18.10
CA ASP A 199 17.98 13.61 -18.29
C ASP A 199 18.01 13.10 -19.73
N TYR A 200 19.10 13.39 -20.42
CA TYR A 200 19.25 13.15 -21.85
C TYR A 200 20.60 12.51 -22.13
N THR A 201 20.56 11.24 -22.53
CA THR A 201 21.76 10.47 -22.86
C THR A 201 21.72 10.07 -24.31
N ARG A 202 22.79 10.39 -25.05
CA ARG A 202 22.91 9.93 -26.44
C ARG A 202 24.36 9.76 -26.89
N ASN A 203 24.57 8.92 -27.89
CA ASN A 203 25.85 8.73 -28.56
C ASN A 203 25.67 8.83 -30.09
N PRO A 204 26.34 9.75 -30.81
CA PRO A 204 27.36 10.70 -30.32
C PRO A 204 26.77 11.83 -29.45
N PRO A 205 27.55 12.45 -28.54
CA PRO A 205 27.10 13.60 -27.75
C PRO A 205 26.57 14.76 -28.62
N ILE A 206 25.99 15.78 -27.99
CA ILE A 206 25.44 16.95 -28.69
C ILE A 206 26.57 17.69 -29.39
N ASP A 207 26.53 17.80 -30.72
CA ASP A 207 27.45 18.67 -31.46
C ASP A 207 27.00 20.13 -31.32
N THR A 208 27.53 20.79 -30.30
CA THR A 208 27.16 22.16 -29.97
C THR A 208 27.52 23.18 -31.06
N ALA A 209 28.31 22.81 -32.07
CA ALA A 209 28.69 23.71 -33.16
C ALA A 209 27.68 23.69 -34.33
N THR A 210 27.01 22.56 -34.55
CA THR A 210 26.19 22.34 -35.75
C THR A 210 24.73 22.04 -35.45
N GLU A 211 24.39 21.62 -34.23
CA GLU A 211 23.03 21.27 -33.87
C GLU A 211 22.19 22.45 -33.40
N GLU A 212 20.88 22.24 -33.50
CA GLU A 212 19.85 23.23 -33.24
C GLU A 212 18.82 22.63 -32.26
N LEU A 213 18.32 23.48 -31.36
CA LEU A 213 17.09 23.20 -30.63
C LEU A 213 15.91 23.64 -31.52
N ILE A 214 14.97 22.73 -31.74
CA ILE A 214 13.77 22.98 -32.53
C ILE A 214 12.58 22.98 -31.59
N LEU A 215 11.89 24.12 -31.51
CA LEU A 215 10.66 24.31 -30.76
C LEU A 215 9.49 24.30 -31.75
N ASP A 216 8.72 23.22 -31.76
CA ASP A 216 7.58 23.04 -32.64
C ASP A 216 6.27 23.21 -31.86
N PHE A 217 5.49 24.23 -32.23
CA PHE A 217 4.17 24.52 -31.68
C PHE A 217 3.02 23.99 -32.56
N GLY A 218 3.33 23.22 -33.61
CA GLY A 218 2.40 22.68 -34.59
C GLY A 218 1.99 23.68 -35.69
N THR A 219 1.74 24.94 -35.32
CA THR A 219 1.43 26.04 -36.27
C THR A 219 2.60 26.99 -36.50
N ALA A 220 3.59 26.99 -35.60
CA ALA A 220 4.81 27.77 -35.67
C ALA A 220 6.00 26.93 -35.23
N THR A 221 7.18 27.20 -35.79
CA THR A 221 8.43 26.54 -35.43
C THR A 221 9.51 27.58 -35.23
N GLU A 222 10.21 27.48 -34.10
CA GLU A 222 11.39 28.29 -33.79
C GLU A 222 12.63 27.39 -33.79
N VAL A 223 13.67 27.81 -34.50
CA VAL A 223 14.92 27.07 -34.64
C VAL A 223 16.05 27.87 -34.00
N ILE A 224 16.73 27.26 -33.04
CA ILE A 224 17.73 27.92 -32.21
C ILE A 224 19.07 27.20 -32.42
N ALA A 225 20.03 27.87 -33.07
CA ALA A 225 21.39 27.36 -33.20
C ALA A 225 22.05 27.28 -31.81
N ILE A 226 22.48 26.08 -31.39
CA ILE A 226 23.04 25.88 -30.04
C ILE A 226 24.30 26.72 -29.85
N SER A 227 25.11 26.85 -30.90
CA SER A 227 26.38 27.58 -30.90
C SER A 227 26.25 29.05 -30.47
N ASP A 228 25.12 29.68 -30.73
CA ASP A 228 24.85 31.08 -30.37
C ASP A 228 24.51 31.26 -28.87
N TYR A 229 24.14 30.18 -28.19
CA TYR A 229 23.61 30.21 -26.82
C TYR A 229 24.45 29.39 -25.84
N LEU A 230 25.75 29.28 -26.08
CA LEU A 230 26.70 28.66 -25.15
C LEU A 230 27.25 29.68 -24.14
N ALA A 231 26.97 29.45 -22.85
CA ALA A 231 27.50 30.24 -21.76
C ALA A 231 28.00 29.34 -20.63
N GLY A 232 29.26 29.50 -20.22
CA GLY A 232 29.84 28.71 -19.13
C GLY A 232 29.90 27.20 -19.40
N GLY A 233 29.96 26.78 -20.67
CA GLY A 233 29.94 25.37 -21.07
C GLY A 233 28.54 24.74 -20.99
N GLN A 234 27.48 25.54 -20.91
CA GLN A 234 26.09 25.10 -20.90
C GLN A 234 25.33 25.79 -22.04
N ILE A 235 24.24 25.17 -22.49
CA ILE A 235 23.25 25.82 -23.35
C ILE A 235 22.40 26.71 -22.45
N VAL A 236 22.20 27.98 -22.83
CA VAL A 236 21.38 28.95 -22.09
C VAL A 236 20.63 29.83 -23.07
N TRP A 237 19.33 29.56 -23.24
CA TRP A 237 18.46 30.31 -24.12
C TRP A 237 17.21 30.79 -23.37
N GLU A 238 16.77 32.02 -23.65
CA GLU A 238 15.48 32.58 -23.20
C GLU A 238 14.88 33.39 -24.34
N GLY A 239 13.60 33.19 -24.63
CA GLY A 239 12.94 33.83 -25.75
C GLY A 239 11.42 33.97 -25.59
N THR A 240 10.84 34.79 -26.45
CA THR A 240 9.39 34.94 -26.62
C THR A 240 9.05 34.70 -28.09
N ILE A 241 8.13 33.76 -28.34
CA ILE A 241 7.72 33.34 -29.69
C ILE A 241 6.24 33.68 -29.84
N GLU A 242 5.87 34.39 -30.90
CA GLU A 242 4.46 34.62 -31.23
C GLU A 242 3.89 33.40 -31.97
N VAL A 243 2.83 32.81 -31.43
CA VAL A 243 2.16 31.65 -32.03
C VAL A 243 0.66 31.92 -32.09
N ASP A 244 0.11 32.00 -33.30
CA ASP A 244 -1.30 32.33 -33.55
C ASP A 244 -1.77 33.60 -32.82
N GLY A 245 -0.90 34.62 -32.74
CA GLY A 245 -1.16 35.90 -32.08
C GLY A 245 -1.03 35.89 -30.55
N GLU A 246 -0.54 34.81 -29.95
CA GLU A 246 -0.27 34.70 -28.51
C GLU A 246 1.22 34.51 -28.22
N GLU A 247 1.77 35.29 -27.30
CA GLU A 247 3.19 35.21 -26.90
C GLU A 247 3.48 33.99 -26.01
N GLN A 248 4.40 33.14 -26.46
CA GLN A 248 4.92 31.99 -25.73
C GLN A 248 6.32 32.34 -25.18
N LYS A 249 6.45 32.51 -23.85
CA LYS A 249 7.74 32.82 -23.22
C LYS A 249 8.41 31.58 -22.63
N LEU A 250 9.64 31.27 -23.02
CA LEU A 250 10.36 30.08 -22.57
C LEU A 250 11.79 30.39 -22.18
N LYS A 251 12.32 29.56 -21.29
CA LYS A 251 13.76 29.47 -21.03
C LYS A 251 14.18 28.00 -21.02
N ILE A 252 15.29 27.71 -21.69
CA ILE A 252 15.88 26.39 -21.80
C ILE A 252 17.34 26.54 -21.40
N HIS A 253 17.79 25.74 -20.44
CA HIS A 253 19.21 25.66 -20.12
C HIS A 253 19.64 24.24 -19.78
N THR A 254 20.94 23.99 -19.79
CA THR A 254 21.51 22.73 -19.28
C THR A 254 22.17 22.94 -17.92
N HIS A 255 21.99 21.98 -17.02
CA HIS A 255 22.78 21.87 -15.79
C HIS A 255 24.07 21.09 -16.03
N VAL A 256 24.02 20.15 -16.97
CA VAL A 256 25.14 19.34 -17.45
C VAL A 256 25.01 19.26 -18.96
N LEU A 257 26.12 19.48 -19.67
CA LEU A 257 26.19 19.37 -21.12
C LEU A 257 27.36 18.47 -21.49
N ASN A 258 27.07 17.38 -22.21
CA ASN A 258 28.06 16.42 -22.70
C ASN A 258 29.08 15.95 -21.64
N SER A 259 28.60 15.61 -20.45
CA SER A 259 29.42 14.90 -19.45
C SER A 259 29.54 13.43 -19.88
N GLY A 260 30.44 13.16 -20.83
CA GLY A 260 30.45 11.91 -21.57
C GLY A 260 29.32 11.93 -22.61
N PHE A 261 28.36 11.02 -22.48
CA PHE A 261 27.17 10.94 -23.33
C PHE A 261 25.93 11.62 -22.71
N ASP A 262 26.07 12.12 -21.48
CA ASP A 262 24.96 12.59 -20.67
C ASP A 262 24.88 14.12 -20.64
N SER A 263 23.66 14.63 -20.77
CA SER A 263 23.28 16.02 -20.55
C SER A 263 22.02 16.07 -19.68
N GLN A 264 21.84 17.15 -18.93
CA GLN A 264 20.61 17.40 -18.19
C GLN A 264 20.06 18.76 -18.60
N PHE A 265 18.93 18.75 -19.29
CA PHE A 265 18.20 19.94 -19.66
C PHE A 265 17.26 20.39 -18.54
N SER A 266 16.93 21.67 -18.57
CA SER A 266 15.92 22.28 -17.74
C SER A 266 15.09 23.22 -18.61
N VAL A 267 13.77 23.05 -18.56
CA VAL A 267 12.83 23.86 -19.30
C VAL A 267 11.94 24.61 -18.32
N HIS A 268 11.91 25.92 -18.48
CA HIS A 268 11.07 26.83 -17.71
C HIS A 268 10.01 27.43 -18.63
N ARG A 269 8.75 27.28 -18.24
CA ARG A 269 7.59 27.87 -18.91
C ARG A 269 6.57 28.37 -17.89
N ASN A 270 5.76 29.35 -18.24
CA ASN A 270 4.68 29.84 -17.39
C ASN A 270 3.34 29.52 -18.05
N ARG A 271 2.53 28.64 -17.45
CA ARG A 271 1.20 28.23 -18.00
C ARG A 271 0.24 29.40 -18.28
N ARG A 272 0.45 30.58 -17.68
CA ARG A 272 -0.37 31.77 -17.96
C ARG A 272 -0.04 32.45 -19.30
N LEU A 273 1.16 32.24 -19.82
CA LEU A 273 1.66 32.83 -21.07
C LEU A 273 1.84 31.73 -22.12
N ASN A 274 2.29 30.54 -21.71
CA ASN A 274 2.50 29.42 -22.60
C ASN A 274 1.24 28.56 -22.73
N THR A 275 0.36 28.96 -23.64
CA THR A 275 -0.97 28.41 -23.92
C THR A 275 -1.05 27.50 -25.15
N LYS A 276 0.07 27.30 -25.86
CA LYS A 276 0.14 26.45 -27.05
C LYS A 276 0.84 25.12 -26.74
N PRO A 277 0.50 24.04 -27.49
CA PRO A 277 1.26 22.80 -27.42
C PRO A 277 2.70 23.05 -27.86
N LEU A 278 3.64 22.28 -27.34
CA LEU A 278 5.06 22.46 -27.65
C LEU A 278 5.80 21.12 -27.62
N SER A 279 6.52 20.83 -28.70
CA SER A 279 7.50 19.76 -28.79
C SER A 279 8.89 20.36 -28.92
N ILE A 280 9.84 19.93 -28.09
CA ILE A 280 11.25 20.33 -28.19
C ILE A 280 12.07 19.15 -28.67
N THR A 281 12.83 19.32 -29.75
CA THR A 281 13.74 18.32 -30.31
C THR A 281 15.14 18.91 -30.52
N LEU A 282 16.13 18.02 -30.69
CA LEU A 282 17.47 18.36 -31.16
C LEU A 282 17.61 17.92 -32.61
N SER A 283 18.17 18.77 -33.47
CA SER A 283 18.28 18.46 -34.90
C SER A 283 19.16 17.23 -35.21
N GLY A 284 20.12 16.93 -34.34
CA GLY A 284 20.95 15.71 -34.43
C GLY A 284 20.32 14.46 -33.81
N ASP A 285 19.12 14.57 -33.23
CA ASP A 285 18.40 13.45 -32.62
C ASP A 285 17.21 13.01 -33.46
N ILE A 286 17.32 11.81 -34.04
CA ILE A 286 16.26 11.18 -34.82
C ILE A 286 15.39 10.23 -33.98
N THR A 287 15.73 10.01 -32.71
CA THR A 287 15.11 8.99 -31.86
C THR A 287 13.87 9.48 -31.14
N GLY A 288 13.72 10.80 -30.96
CA GLY A 288 12.52 11.33 -30.34
C GLY A 288 12.59 12.80 -29.95
N LYS A 289 11.64 13.17 -29.09
CA LYS A 289 11.50 14.50 -28.50
C LYS A 289 12.24 14.54 -27.18
N LEU A 290 12.86 15.69 -26.87
CA LEU A 290 13.40 15.96 -25.55
C LEU A 290 12.26 16.05 -24.53
N ILE A 291 11.22 16.81 -24.88
CA ILE A 291 10.01 16.97 -24.08
C ILE A 291 8.83 17.42 -24.95
N GLU A 292 7.63 17.02 -24.55
CA GLU A 292 6.38 17.40 -25.19
C GLU A 292 5.36 17.89 -24.16
N TYR A 293 4.67 18.96 -24.51
CA TYR A 293 3.62 19.57 -23.71
C TYR A 293 2.31 19.73 -24.47
N ALA A 294 1.21 19.54 -23.76
CA ALA A 294 -0.12 19.93 -24.20
C ALA A 294 -0.33 21.45 -24.12
N ALA A 295 -1.43 21.93 -24.71
CA ALA A 295 -1.79 23.35 -24.74
C ALA A 295 -2.08 23.94 -23.33
N ASP A 296 -2.58 23.12 -22.41
CA ASP A 296 -2.79 23.49 -21.00
C ASP A 296 -1.48 23.47 -20.18
N GLY A 297 -0.36 23.11 -20.81
CA GLY A 297 0.95 23.01 -20.23
C GLY A 297 1.20 21.70 -19.48
N GLU A 298 0.33 20.70 -19.54
CA GLU A 298 0.62 19.35 -19.06
C GLU A 298 1.78 18.73 -19.87
N ILE A 299 2.62 17.94 -19.21
CA ILE A 299 3.71 17.20 -19.88
C ILE A 299 3.11 15.93 -20.47
N ILE A 300 3.21 15.77 -21.79
CA ILE A 300 2.74 14.57 -22.49
C ILE A 300 3.82 13.48 -22.46
N SER A 301 5.08 13.88 -22.69
CA SER A 301 6.22 12.96 -22.66
C SER A 301 7.53 13.71 -22.41
N GLY A 302 8.51 13.00 -21.83
CA GLY A 302 9.83 13.53 -21.54
C GLY A 302 9.89 14.38 -20.28
N GLY A 303 10.96 14.20 -19.50
CA GLY A 303 11.25 14.98 -18.30
C GLY A 303 10.39 14.71 -17.08
N GLU A 304 10.89 15.15 -15.92
CA GLU A 304 10.15 15.15 -14.65
C GLU A 304 10.32 16.48 -13.92
N SER A 305 9.30 16.87 -13.15
CA SER A 305 9.39 18.01 -12.24
C SER A 305 9.52 17.55 -10.79
N ILE A 306 10.51 18.11 -10.11
CA ILE A 306 10.73 17.91 -8.67
C ILE A 306 9.83 18.81 -7.80
N TYR A 307 9.17 19.80 -8.42
CA TYR A 307 8.27 20.73 -7.75
C TYR A 307 6.83 20.23 -7.82
N VAL A 308 6.03 20.56 -6.80
CA VAL A 308 4.61 20.22 -6.75
C VAL A 308 3.76 21.48 -6.76
N SER A 309 2.68 21.43 -7.53
CA SER A 309 1.71 22.51 -7.58
C SER A 309 0.62 22.31 -6.53
N ALA A 310 0.09 23.41 -6.00
CA ALA A 310 -1.09 23.37 -5.15
C ALA A 310 -2.31 22.94 -5.99
N VAL A 311 -3.15 22.07 -5.43
CA VAL A 311 -4.45 21.72 -6.04
C VAL A 311 -5.27 22.99 -6.17
N ILE A 312 -5.61 23.38 -7.40
CA ILE A 312 -6.60 24.44 -7.63
C ILE A 312 -7.96 23.83 -7.26
N PRO A 313 -8.72 24.41 -6.31
CA PRO A 313 -10.09 23.97 -6.06
C PRO A 313 -10.90 24.13 -7.34
N GLN A 314 -11.55 23.05 -7.77
CA GLN A 314 -12.56 23.06 -8.84
C GLN A 314 -13.75 23.94 -8.45
#